data_AF-A0A9Q1AD85-F1
#
_entry.id   AF-A0A9Q1AD85-F1
#
_cell.length_a   1.000
_cell.length_b   1.000
_cell.length_c   1.000
_cell.angle_alpha   90.00
_cell.angle_beta   90.00
_cell.angle_gamma   90.00
#
_symmetry.space_group_name_H-M   'P 1'
#
loop_
_entity.id
_entity.type
_entity.pdbx_description
1 polymer ?
#
loop_
_entity_poly.entity_id
_entity_poly.type
_entity_poly.pdbx_seq_one_letter_code
_entity_poly.pdbx_strand_id
1 'polypeptide(L)'
;MNLFMLNSEKENLQILERYNTIVELFDGMNCSLRLLALSKKSPTFQNISAQVEVLTQRKFSYRHLAKIKYLLPEAIQTDKILVHDKKSLCMKPDMKIGLLFDVVEGHDEESDFIALRQVFASRLVDYFIKHPEACDIPQAILPGPFNHCKEAAFEDKACDNSMAVFCEPFNERSETIAPEPMFADHFKRISASCH
;
A
#
# COMPACT_ATOMS: atom_id res chain seq x y z
N MET A 1 -15.76 -22.40 -38.14
CA MET A 1 -15.25 -21.46 -37.12
C MET A 1 -14.07 -22.15 -36.44
N ASN A 2 -12.83 -21.71 -36.72
CA ASN A 2 -11.61 -22.42 -36.34
C ASN A 2 -11.18 -22.12 -34.89
N LEU A 3 -10.60 -23.11 -34.21
CA LEU A 3 -10.08 -23.02 -32.83
C LEU A 3 -9.09 -21.86 -32.62
N PHE A 4 -8.32 -21.51 -33.66
CA PHE A 4 -7.37 -20.41 -33.63
C PHE A 4 -8.03 -19.02 -33.49
N MET A 5 -9.19 -18.82 -34.12
CA MET A 5 -9.97 -17.57 -34.01
C MET A 5 -10.60 -17.43 -32.62
N LEU A 6 -11.09 -18.54 -32.05
CA LEU A 6 -11.65 -18.58 -30.70
C LEU A 6 -10.60 -18.26 -29.62
N ASN A 7 -9.36 -18.71 -29.80
CA ASN A 7 -8.27 -18.39 -28.88
C ASN A 7 -7.89 -16.90 -28.94
N SER A 8 -7.81 -16.33 -30.14
CA SER A 8 -7.56 -14.90 -30.34
C SER A 8 -8.67 -14.01 -29.75
N GLU A 9 -9.95 -14.36 -29.95
CA GLU A 9 -11.08 -13.64 -29.34
C GLU A 9 -11.05 -13.73 -27.80
N LYS A 10 -10.72 -14.90 -27.25
CA LYS A 10 -10.63 -15.11 -25.80
C LYS A 10 -9.48 -14.33 -25.17
N GLU A 11 -8.37 -14.18 -25.86
CA GLU A 11 -7.22 -13.35 -25.42
C GLU A 11 -7.59 -11.86 -25.40
N ASN A 12 -8.26 -11.37 -26.45
CA ASN A 12 -8.73 -9.99 -26.51
C ASN A 12 -9.72 -9.65 -25.38
N LEU A 13 -10.67 -10.54 -25.10
CA LEU A 13 -11.61 -10.37 -23.99
C LEU A 13 -10.89 -10.32 -22.63
N GLN A 14 -9.87 -11.16 -22.43
CA GLN A 14 -9.06 -11.14 -21.21
C GLN A 14 -8.23 -9.86 -21.07
N ILE A 15 -7.71 -9.30 -22.17
CA ILE A 15 -7.00 -8.01 -22.16
C ILE A 15 -7.98 -6.91 -21.76
N LEU A 16 -9.16 -6.86 -22.38
CA LEU A 16 -10.17 -5.87 -22.09
C LEU A 16 -10.67 -5.95 -20.64
N GLU A 17 -10.85 -7.16 -20.10
CA GLU A 17 -11.23 -7.35 -18.70
C GLU A 17 -10.14 -6.86 -17.73
N ARG A 18 -8.87 -7.15 -18.01
CA ARG A 18 -7.72 -6.67 -17.22
C ARG A 18 -7.61 -5.15 -17.26
N TYR A 19 -7.75 -4.56 -18.46
CA TYR A 19 -7.79 -3.12 -18.68
C TYR A 19 -8.89 -2.47 -17.83
N ASN A 20 -10.13 -2.93 -18.00
CA ASN A 20 -11.30 -2.38 -17.30
C ASN A 20 -11.15 -2.51 -15.79
N THR A 21 -10.64 -3.65 -15.31
CA THR A 21 -10.42 -3.86 -13.88
C THR A 21 -9.44 -2.84 -13.30
N ILE A 22 -8.32 -2.57 -13.98
CA ILE A 22 -7.32 -1.63 -13.49
C ILE A 22 -7.84 -0.18 -13.52
N VAL A 23 -8.57 0.21 -14.57
CA VAL A 23 -9.23 1.53 -14.66
C VAL A 23 -10.26 1.70 -13.53
N GLU A 24 -11.14 0.72 -13.32
CA GLU A 24 -12.17 0.76 -12.29
C GLU A 24 -11.57 0.85 -10.88
N LEU A 25 -10.49 0.11 -10.62
CA LEU A 25 -9.77 0.19 -9.35
C LEU A 25 -9.07 1.54 -9.14
N PHE A 26 -8.51 2.14 -10.20
CA PHE A 26 -7.93 3.48 -10.13
C PHE A 26 -9.00 4.54 -9.84
N ASP A 27 -10.13 4.48 -10.52
CA ASP A 27 -11.27 5.39 -10.30
C ASP A 27 -11.82 5.26 -8.88
N GLY A 28 -11.99 4.02 -8.41
CA GLY A 28 -12.40 3.73 -7.04
C GLY A 28 -11.41 4.30 -6.01
N MET A 29 -10.10 4.21 -6.29
CA MET A 29 -9.06 4.76 -5.42
C MET A 29 -9.13 6.29 -5.35
N ASN A 30 -9.27 6.97 -6.50
CA ASN A 30 -9.44 8.42 -6.58
C ASN A 30 -10.66 8.88 -5.79
N CYS A 31 -11.81 8.22 -5.99
CA CYS A 31 -13.04 8.49 -5.23
C CYS A 31 -12.84 8.28 -3.72
N SER A 32 -12.19 7.18 -3.33
CA SER A 32 -11.92 6.87 -1.92
C SER A 32 -11.04 7.92 -1.25
N LEU A 33 -10.00 8.41 -1.92
CA LEU A 33 -9.14 9.48 -1.41
C LEU A 33 -9.92 10.77 -1.15
N ARG A 34 -10.79 11.16 -2.10
CA ARG A 34 -11.66 12.34 -1.95
C ARG A 34 -12.64 12.18 -0.79
N LEU A 35 -13.27 11.01 -0.67
CA LEU A 35 -14.22 10.70 0.42
C LEU A 35 -13.52 10.66 1.79
N LEU A 36 -12.29 10.14 1.89
CA LEU A 36 -11.51 10.15 3.13
C LEU A 36 -11.15 11.58 3.55
N ALA A 37 -10.74 12.42 2.61
CA ALA A 37 -10.47 13.83 2.88
C ALA A 37 -11.71 14.55 3.42
N LEU A 38 -12.87 14.38 2.75
CA LEU A 38 -14.14 14.96 3.20
C LEU A 38 -14.58 14.46 4.59
N SER A 39 -14.35 13.17 4.87
CA SER A 39 -14.66 12.56 6.17
C SER A 39 -13.57 12.74 7.24
N LYS A 40 -12.50 13.52 6.94
CA LYS A 40 -11.35 13.78 7.82
C LYS A 40 -10.68 12.49 8.34
N LYS A 41 -10.71 11.42 7.53
CA LYS A 41 -10.05 10.14 7.81
C LYS A 41 -8.71 10.08 7.09
N SER A 42 -7.77 9.35 7.68
CA SER A 42 -6.44 9.17 7.07
C SER A 42 -6.53 8.33 5.78
N PRO A 43 -5.82 8.72 4.71
CA PRO A 43 -5.77 7.98 3.45
C PRO A 43 -4.78 6.81 3.54
N THR A 44 -5.05 5.86 4.45
CA THR A 44 -4.24 4.64 4.57
C THR A 44 -4.73 3.57 3.59
N PHE A 45 -3.86 2.63 3.22
CA PHE A 45 -4.20 1.55 2.31
C PHE A 45 -5.40 0.77 2.83
N GLN A 46 -5.46 0.47 4.13
CA GLN A 46 -6.61 -0.24 4.70
C GLN A 46 -7.93 0.52 4.51
N ASN A 47 -7.94 1.83 4.77
CA ASN A 47 -9.13 2.67 4.61
C ASN A 47 -9.56 2.83 3.15
N ILE A 48 -8.58 2.96 2.26
CA ILE A 48 -8.80 3.07 0.82
C ILE A 48 -9.31 1.74 0.27
N SER A 49 -8.63 0.64 0.56
CA SER A 49 -9.02 -0.70 0.13
C SER A 49 -10.44 -1.04 0.54
N ALA A 50 -10.82 -0.75 1.78
CA ALA A 50 -12.20 -0.96 2.25
C ALA A 50 -13.23 -0.16 1.43
N GLN A 51 -12.94 1.09 1.09
CA GLN A 51 -13.84 1.90 0.28
C GLN A 51 -13.85 1.51 -1.19
N VAL A 52 -12.69 1.23 -1.80
CA VAL A 52 -12.61 0.73 -3.18
C VAL A 52 -13.42 -0.55 -3.32
N GLU A 53 -13.30 -1.48 -2.37
CA GLU A 53 -14.07 -2.73 -2.38
C GLU A 53 -15.58 -2.49 -2.34
N VAL A 54 -16.04 -1.52 -1.55
CA VAL A 54 -17.47 -1.15 -1.51
C VAL A 54 -17.91 -0.45 -2.81
N LEU A 55 -17.10 0.45 -3.35
CA LEU A 55 -17.46 1.24 -4.53
C LEU A 55 -17.45 0.43 -5.82
N THR A 56 -16.52 -0.52 -5.94
CA THR A 56 -16.28 -1.29 -7.18
C THR A 56 -16.76 -2.73 -7.10
N GLN A 57 -17.12 -3.22 -5.91
CA GLN A 57 -17.42 -4.64 -5.65
C GLN A 57 -16.25 -5.58 -6.04
N ARG A 58 -15.02 -5.05 -6.14
CA ARG A 58 -13.80 -5.79 -6.50
C ARG A 58 -12.75 -5.66 -5.42
N LYS A 59 -11.94 -6.71 -5.25
CA LYS A 59 -10.80 -6.70 -4.30
C LYS A 59 -9.73 -5.69 -4.72
N PHE A 60 -9.27 -4.90 -3.76
CA PHE A 60 -8.14 -3.99 -3.95
C PHE A 60 -6.94 -4.46 -3.13
N SER A 61 -5.86 -4.86 -3.80
CA SER A 61 -4.70 -5.47 -3.15
C SER A 61 -3.45 -4.61 -3.36
N TYR A 62 -2.39 -4.86 -2.57
CA TYR A 62 -1.09 -4.23 -2.80
C TYR A 62 -0.57 -4.44 -4.23
N ARG A 63 -0.86 -5.59 -4.84
CA ARG A 63 -0.49 -5.85 -6.25
C ARG A 63 -1.22 -4.92 -7.22
N HIS A 64 -2.50 -4.65 -6.96
CA HIS A 64 -3.28 -3.71 -7.78
C HIS A 64 -2.69 -2.31 -7.67
N LEU A 65 -2.42 -1.84 -6.45
CA LEU A 65 -1.77 -0.54 -6.25
C LEU A 65 -0.38 -0.47 -6.88
N ALA A 66 0.42 -1.53 -6.78
CA ALA A 66 1.75 -1.59 -7.39
C ALA A 66 1.70 -1.47 -8.92
N LYS A 67 0.71 -2.08 -9.57
CA LYS A 67 0.48 -1.92 -11.02
C LYS A 67 0.07 -0.50 -11.38
N ILE A 68 -0.86 0.07 -10.62
CA ILE A 68 -1.29 1.45 -10.84
C ILE A 68 -0.10 2.41 -10.66
N LYS A 69 0.71 2.23 -9.62
CA LYS A 69 1.94 3.00 -9.40
C LYS A 69 2.97 2.78 -10.50
N TYR A 70 3.05 1.59 -11.10
CA TYR A 70 3.95 1.36 -12.24
C TYR A 70 3.57 2.22 -13.46
N LEU A 71 2.27 2.38 -13.72
CA LEU A 71 1.77 3.18 -14.85
C LEU A 71 1.89 4.68 -14.60
N LEU A 72 1.83 5.10 -13.33
CA LEU A 72 1.80 6.50 -12.93
C LEU A 72 2.68 6.75 -11.68
N PRO A 73 4.00 6.46 -11.77
CA PRO A 73 4.90 6.45 -10.62
C PRO A 73 5.09 7.82 -9.97
N GLU A 74 5.05 8.88 -10.77
CA GLU A 74 5.27 10.26 -10.34
C GLU A 74 4.03 10.88 -9.67
N ALA A 75 2.82 10.39 -9.95
CA ALA A 75 1.61 10.90 -9.31
C ALA A 75 1.25 10.14 -8.03
N ILE A 76 1.70 8.89 -7.88
CA ILE A 76 1.29 8.05 -6.75
C ILE A 76 2.35 8.04 -5.66
N GLN A 77 2.04 8.70 -4.55
CA GLN A 77 2.84 8.66 -3.33
C GLN A 77 2.43 7.48 -2.44
N THR A 78 3.44 6.80 -1.90
CA THR A 78 3.27 5.62 -1.05
C THR A 78 4.31 5.65 0.06
N ASP A 79 3.87 5.98 1.27
CA ASP A 79 4.75 6.08 2.45
C ASP A 79 4.41 5.02 3.48
N LYS A 80 5.43 4.38 4.05
CA LYS A 80 5.25 3.51 5.21
C LYS A 80 4.87 4.35 6.41
N ILE A 81 3.82 3.92 7.13
CA ILE A 81 3.43 4.49 8.41
C ILE A 81 3.21 3.38 9.44
N LEU A 82 3.14 3.76 10.71
CA LEU A 82 2.67 2.89 11.79
C LEU A 82 1.30 3.37 12.26
N VAL A 83 0.35 2.45 12.33
CA VAL A 83 -1.01 2.71 12.80
C VAL A 83 -1.29 1.84 14.01
N HIS A 84 -1.88 2.42 15.05
CA HIS A 84 -2.28 1.69 16.23
C HIS A 84 -3.48 0.79 15.91
N ASP A 85 -3.30 -0.53 16.01
CA ASP A 85 -4.38 -1.50 15.86
C ASP A 85 -5.18 -1.60 17.16
N LYS A 86 -6.43 -1.14 17.12
CA LYS A 86 -7.33 -1.17 18.27
C LYS A 86 -7.66 -2.58 18.76
N LYS A 87 -7.54 -3.61 17.91
CA LYS A 87 -7.84 -4.99 18.29
C LYS A 87 -6.71 -5.64 19.07
N SER A 88 -5.47 -5.48 18.60
CA SER A 88 -4.28 -6.07 19.24
C SER A 88 -3.54 -5.13 20.18
N LEU A 89 -3.91 -3.85 20.23
CA LEU A 89 -3.27 -2.79 21.01
C LEU A 89 -1.79 -2.55 20.66
N CYS A 90 -1.36 -2.97 19.46
CA CYS A 90 0.00 -2.80 18.99
C CYS A 90 0.07 -1.86 17.77
N MET A 91 1.27 -1.35 17.48
CA MET A 91 1.53 -0.61 16.24
C MET A 91 1.71 -1.61 15.09
N LYS A 92 0.96 -1.42 14.01
CA LYS A 92 1.09 -2.21 12.78
C LYS A 92 1.56 -1.33 11.63
N PRO A 93 2.40 -1.87 10.73
CA PRO A 93 2.71 -1.18 9.49
C PRO A 93 1.44 -1.03 8.66
N ASP A 94 1.21 0.18 8.16
CA ASP A 94 0.24 0.49 7.10
C ASP A 94 0.95 1.40 6.08
N MET A 95 0.27 1.74 5.00
CA MET A 95 0.80 2.60 3.95
C MET A 95 -0.12 3.80 3.77
N LYS A 96 0.44 5.01 3.83
CA LYS A 96 -0.26 6.23 3.42
C LYS A 96 -0.17 6.35 1.90
N ILE A 97 -1.30 6.65 1.27
CA ILE A 97 -1.39 6.84 -0.18
C ILE A 97 -1.76 8.29 -0.45
N GLY A 98 -1.09 8.90 -1.44
CA GLY A 98 -1.36 10.25 -1.90
C GLY A 98 -1.37 10.33 -3.42
N LEU A 99 -2.01 11.37 -3.94
CA LEU A 99 -1.94 11.75 -5.34
C LEU A 99 -1.28 13.13 -5.46
N LEU A 100 -0.31 13.22 -6.36
CA LEU A 100 0.28 14.47 -6.82
C LEU A 100 -0.32 14.83 -8.17
N PHE A 101 -0.60 16.12 -8.35
CA PHE A 101 -1.20 16.67 -9.56
C PHE A 101 -0.20 17.45 -10.42
N ASP A 102 1.07 17.48 -10.04
CA ASP A 102 2.14 18.18 -10.78
C ASP A 102 2.31 17.66 -12.21
N VAL A 103 1.80 16.44 -12.51
CA VAL A 103 1.77 15.86 -13.87
C VAL A 103 0.69 16.41 -14.77
N VAL A 104 -0.30 17.12 -14.22
CA VAL A 104 -1.47 17.63 -14.95
C VAL A 104 -1.54 19.14 -14.78
N GLU A 105 -0.61 19.85 -15.44
CA GLU A 105 -0.67 21.32 -15.54
C GLU A 105 -1.67 21.76 -16.62
N GLY A 106 -2.41 22.85 -16.37
CA GLY A 106 -3.05 23.64 -17.42
C GLY A 106 -4.46 23.24 -17.85
N HIS A 107 -5.23 22.56 -17.01
CA HIS A 107 -6.64 22.27 -17.26
C HIS A 107 -7.57 23.22 -16.51
N ASP A 108 -7.59 24.50 -16.89
CA ASP A 108 -8.37 25.55 -16.22
C ASP A 108 -9.90 25.27 -16.17
N GLU A 109 -10.41 24.35 -16.99
CA GLU A 109 -11.83 23.97 -17.06
C GLU A 109 -12.16 22.63 -16.40
N GLU A 110 -11.16 21.77 -16.13
CA GLU A 110 -11.38 20.38 -15.70
C GLU A 110 -10.61 20.07 -14.40
N SER A 111 -11.26 19.41 -13.43
CA SER A 111 -10.60 19.16 -12.14
C SER A 111 -9.36 18.27 -12.32
N ASP A 112 -8.30 18.53 -11.56
CA ASP A 112 -7.03 17.77 -11.62
C ASP A 112 -7.23 16.24 -11.52
N PHE A 113 -8.26 15.78 -10.81
CA PHE A 113 -8.62 14.37 -10.73
C PHE A 113 -9.05 13.77 -12.08
N ILE A 114 -9.79 14.52 -12.89
CA ILE A 114 -10.24 14.06 -14.20
C ILE A 114 -9.07 14.08 -15.18
N ALA A 115 -8.25 15.15 -15.16
CA ALA A 115 -7.03 15.20 -15.96
C ALA A 115 -6.11 14.01 -15.63
N LEU A 116 -5.92 13.70 -14.34
CA LEU A 116 -5.09 12.57 -13.92
C LEU A 116 -5.65 11.22 -14.38
N ARG A 117 -6.99 11.07 -14.40
CA ARG A 117 -7.67 9.90 -14.96
C ARG A 117 -7.44 9.75 -16.45
N GLN A 118 -7.48 10.84 -17.21
CA GLN A 118 -7.19 10.82 -18.65
C GLN A 118 -5.73 10.40 -18.92
N VAL A 119 -4.78 10.97 -18.18
CA VAL A 119 -3.36 10.58 -18.26
C VAL A 119 -3.18 9.09 -17.94
N PHE A 120 -3.81 8.60 -16.88
CA PHE A 120 -3.75 7.19 -16.51
C PHE A 120 -4.30 6.27 -17.60
N ALA A 121 -5.49 6.59 -18.14
CA ALA A 121 -6.10 5.81 -19.21
C ALA A 121 -5.24 5.77 -20.47
N SER A 122 -4.68 6.92 -20.88
CA SER A 122 -3.78 7.00 -22.03
C SER A 122 -2.56 6.10 -21.85
N ARG A 123 -1.89 6.15 -20.69
CA ARG A 123 -0.70 5.33 -20.42
C ARG A 123 -1.01 3.84 -20.37
N LEU A 124 -2.18 3.47 -19.86
CA LEU A 124 -2.62 2.08 -19.83
C LEU A 124 -2.87 1.56 -21.25
N VAL A 125 -3.50 2.36 -22.12
CA VAL A 125 -3.67 2.03 -23.55
C VAL A 125 -2.31 1.88 -24.23
N ASP A 126 -1.43 2.87 -24.05
CA ASP A 126 -0.08 2.86 -24.64
C ASP A 126 0.73 1.63 -24.20
N TYR A 127 0.57 1.20 -22.94
CA TYR A 127 1.23 0.01 -22.41
C TYR A 127 0.81 -1.26 -23.18
N PHE A 128 -0.50 -1.49 -23.35
CA PHE A 128 -0.99 -2.67 -24.06
C PHE A 128 -0.70 -2.63 -25.57
N ILE A 129 -0.64 -1.44 -26.18
CA ILE A 129 -0.23 -1.30 -27.59
C ILE A 129 1.25 -1.65 -27.77
N LYS A 130 2.12 -1.20 -26.86
CA LYS A 130 3.57 -1.44 -26.93
C LYS A 130 3.95 -2.87 -26.54
N HIS A 131 3.11 -3.54 -25.76
CA HIS A 131 3.36 -4.88 -25.24
C HIS A 131 2.16 -5.80 -25.49
N PRO A 132 1.85 -6.13 -26.76
CA PRO A 132 0.70 -6.99 -27.10
C PRO A 132 0.85 -8.40 -26.52
N GLU A 133 2.08 -8.87 -26.32
CA GLU A 133 2.38 -10.15 -25.68
C GLU A 133 2.35 -10.13 -24.15
N ALA A 134 2.28 -8.95 -23.51
CA ALA A 134 2.28 -8.86 -22.06
C ALA A 134 1.02 -9.47 -21.45
N CYS A 135 1.21 -10.55 -20.71
CA CYS A 135 0.14 -11.18 -19.94
C CYS A 135 -0.27 -10.35 -18.71
N ASP A 136 0.58 -9.42 -18.24
CA ASP A 136 0.26 -8.58 -17.09
C ASP A 136 1.05 -7.26 -17.08
N ILE A 137 0.59 -6.32 -16.25
CA ILE A 137 1.28 -5.05 -15.97
C ILE A 137 2.31 -5.30 -14.86
N PRO A 138 3.55 -4.82 -15.00
CA PRO A 138 4.56 -4.89 -13.96
C PRO A 138 4.10 -4.21 -12.67
N GLN A 139 4.74 -4.59 -11.57
CA GLN A 139 4.45 -4.05 -10.25
C GLN A 139 5.59 -3.11 -9.85
N ALA A 140 5.26 -1.86 -9.51
CA ALA A 140 6.22 -0.97 -8.91
C ALA A 140 6.61 -1.45 -7.50
N ILE A 141 7.80 -1.05 -7.06
CA ILE A 141 8.24 -1.31 -5.69
C ILE A 141 7.41 -0.44 -4.74
N LEU A 142 6.78 -1.09 -3.77
CA LEU A 142 6.08 -0.46 -2.66
C LEU A 142 7.01 -0.37 -1.43
N PRO A 143 6.77 0.56 -0.50
CA PRO A 143 7.56 0.62 0.73
C PRO A 143 7.43 -0.69 1.53
N GLY A 144 8.52 -1.11 2.17
CA GLY A 144 8.51 -2.30 3.04
C GLY A 144 7.56 -2.11 4.23
N PRO A 145 6.81 -3.14 4.65
CA PRO A 145 6.90 -4.56 4.26
C PRO A 145 6.00 -4.96 3.09
N PHE A 146 5.46 -4.02 2.32
CA PHE A 146 4.43 -4.28 1.30
C PHE A 146 5.00 -4.64 -0.09
N ASN A 147 6.32 -4.66 -0.21
CA ASN A 147 7.04 -5.08 -1.42
C ASN A 147 6.90 -6.60 -1.62
N HIS A 148 5.80 -7.04 -2.20
CA HIS A 148 5.61 -8.43 -2.61
C HIS A 148 6.01 -8.64 -4.08
N CYS A 149 7.24 -8.25 -4.45
CA CYS A 149 7.78 -8.60 -5.76
C CYS A 149 8.53 -9.94 -5.64
N LYS A 150 8.03 -10.98 -6.32
CA LYS A 150 8.68 -12.30 -6.34
C LYS A 150 9.93 -12.35 -7.23
N GLU A 151 10.30 -11.24 -7.87
CA GLU A 151 11.40 -11.16 -8.84
C GLU A 151 12.74 -10.75 -8.23
N ALA A 152 12.84 -10.56 -6.91
CA ALA A 152 14.12 -10.39 -6.21
C ALA A 152 14.93 -11.71 -6.07
N ALA A 153 14.60 -12.76 -6.84
CA ALA A 153 15.23 -14.08 -6.79
C ALA A 153 15.92 -14.49 -8.10
N PHE A 154 16.16 -13.55 -9.03
CA PHE A 154 16.95 -13.79 -10.23
C PHE A 154 18.02 -12.72 -10.41
N GLU A 155 19.02 -12.76 -9.51
CA GLU A 155 20.45 -12.53 -9.80
C GLU A 155 21.18 -12.55 -8.46
N ASP A 156 21.61 -13.74 -8.02
CA ASP A 156 22.99 -13.89 -7.58
C ASP A 156 23.40 -15.35 -7.79
N LYS A 157 24.23 -15.57 -8.81
CA LYS A 157 24.93 -16.84 -8.99
C LYS A 157 26.02 -16.87 -7.92
N ALA A 158 25.67 -17.54 -6.83
CA ALA A 158 26.53 -18.12 -5.80
C ALA A 158 28.04 -17.91 -5.98
N CYS A 159 28.62 -17.10 -5.10
CA CYS A 159 29.92 -17.44 -4.51
C CYS A 159 29.66 -17.94 -3.09
N ASP A 160 30.25 -19.09 -2.79
CA ASP A 160 30.05 -19.93 -1.61
C ASP A 160 30.28 -19.25 -0.25
N ASN A 161 29.66 -19.90 0.75
CA ASN A 161 29.95 -19.91 2.19
C ASN A 161 29.57 -18.68 3.02
N SER A 162 28.51 -18.80 3.83
CA SER A 162 28.65 -19.07 5.27
C SER A 162 27.30 -18.99 6.02
N MET A 163 26.92 -20.14 6.57
CA MET A 163 26.15 -20.40 7.79
C MET A 163 24.97 -19.48 8.17
N ALA A 164 23.77 -20.06 8.05
CA ALA A 164 22.56 -19.61 8.72
C ALA A 164 22.75 -19.50 10.24
N VAL A 165 22.43 -18.34 10.81
CA VAL A 165 22.13 -18.21 12.24
C VAL A 165 20.63 -18.09 12.39
N PHE A 166 20.01 -19.20 12.76
CA PHE A 166 18.68 -19.22 13.36
C PHE A 166 18.77 -18.53 14.74
N CYS A 167 18.05 -17.43 14.93
CA CYS A 167 17.77 -16.93 16.27
C CYS A 167 16.58 -17.73 16.84
N GLU A 168 16.89 -18.77 17.61
CA GLU A 168 15.93 -19.43 18.51
C GLU A 168 15.74 -18.57 19.80
N PRO A 169 14.59 -18.69 20.47
CA PRO A 169 14.16 -17.78 21.52
C PRO A 169 14.76 -18.16 22.88
N PHE A 170 15.27 -17.17 23.61
CA PHE A 170 15.76 -17.35 24.97
C PHE A 170 14.59 -17.53 25.93
N ASN A 171 14.49 -18.70 26.55
CA ASN A 171 13.58 -19.00 27.64
C ASN A 171 14.38 -19.74 28.71
N GLU A 172 14.67 -19.10 29.85
CA GLU A 172 14.99 -19.83 31.07
C GLU A 172 14.56 -19.06 32.34
N ARG A 173 13.47 -19.60 32.88
CA ARG A 173 12.87 -19.60 34.22
C ARG A 173 13.72 -19.13 35.43
N SER A 174 13.06 -18.25 36.18
CA SER A 174 12.96 -18.05 37.64
C SER A 174 13.85 -18.82 38.62
N GLU A 175 14.37 -18.09 39.62
CA GLU A 175 14.30 -18.51 41.04
C GLU A 175 14.06 -17.31 41.98
N THR A 176 13.11 -17.53 42.88
CA THR A 176 12.51 -16.68 43.92
C THR A 176 13.42 -16.50 45.13
N ILE A 177 13.41 -15.32 45.77
CA ILE A 177 13.39 -15.12 47.25
C ILE A 177 12.85 -13.70 47.56
N ALA A 178 11.84 -13.64 48.42
CA ALA A 178 11.39 -12.49 49.23
C ALA A 178 11.02 -13.06 50.63
N PRO A 179 10.74 -12.29 51.72
CA PRO A 179 10.50 -10.83 51.80
C PRO A 179 11.02 -10.06 53.07
N GLU A 180 10.90 -8.71 52.99
CA GLU A 180 10.53 -7.71 54.03
C GLU A 180 11.44 -7.37 55.26
N PRO A 181 11.17 -6.28 56.04
CA PRO A 181 10.88 -4.86 55.70
C PRO A 181 11.69 -3.87 56.62
N MET A 182 11.48 -2.54 56.52
CA MET A 182 11.32 -1.56 57.64
C MET A 182 11.65 -0.09 57.29
N PHE A 183 10.62 0.78 57.43
CA PHE A 183 10.54 2.16 57.98
C PHE A 183 11.56 3.27 57.55
N ALA A 184 11.25 4.58 57.45
CA ALA A 184 10.06 5.41 57.59
C ALA A 184 10.37 6.83 57.06
N ASP A 185 9.31 7.56 56.68
CA ASP A 185 9.05 9.00 56.77
C ASP A 185 10.18 10.06 56.73
N HIS A 186 10.00 11.04 55.83
CA HIS A 186 9.99 12.43 56.28
C HIS A 186 9.14 13.35 55.40
N PHE A 187 8.07 13.89 55.99
CA PHE A 187 7.35 15.08 55.55
C PHE A 187 8.29 16.30 55.48
N LYS A 188 8.09 17.17 54.48
CA LYS A 188 8.03 18.63 54.68
C LYS A 188 7.22 19.32 53.58
N ARG A 189 5.98 19.65 53.97
CA ARG A 189 5.15 20.76 53.46
C ARG A 189 5.83 22.08 53.83
N ILE A 190 5.95 23.03 52.90
CA ILE A 190 5.81 24.46 53.22
C ILE A 190 5.02 25.12 52.08
N SER A 191 3.84 25.63 52.44
CA SER A 191 3.11 26.69 51.76
C SER A 191 3.44 28.02 52.43
N ALA A 192 3.61 29.10 51.66
CA ALA A 192 2.95 30.41 51.86
C ALA A 192 3.67 31.57 51.15
N SER A 193 2.87 32.25 50.31
CA SER A 193 2.81 33.69 49.99
C SER A 193 3.61 34.67 50.87
N CYS A 194 4.26 35.66 50.22
CA CYS A 194 4.16 37.12 50.49
C CYS A 194 5.21 37.91 49.68
N HIS A 195 4.79 38.61 48.61
CA HIS A 195 4.71 40.08 48.47
C HIS A 195 4.35 40.44 47.02
#